data_AF-A0A2D8MA61-F1
#
_entry.id   AF-A0A2D8MA61-F1
#
_cell.length_a   1.000
_cell.length_b   1.000
_cell.length_c   1.000
_cell.angle_alpha   90.00
_cell.angle_beta   90.00
_cell.angle_gamma   90.00
#
_symmetry.space_group_name_H-M   'P 1'
#
loop_
_entity.id
_entity.type
_entity.pdbx_description
1 polymer ?
#
loop_
_entity_poly.entity_id
_entity_poly.type
_entity_poly.pdbx_seq_one_letter_code
_entity_poly.pdbx_strand_id
1 'polypeptide(L)'
;MPASFNPGSFDIGPFDLEITLTDAALDEANRPTRRILANACIGVDPFDAYYASLELFEALQAVHEEYADAKAKLARILSTRCDDFQRCLYYSLAGRGVVQMLADLEWLLHILSGRAKISAELLRHGGNVQTARSPYIGDEPDGPIAAANPDFELGASWFLDPESGGKLSD
;
A
#
# COMPACT_ATOMS: atom_id res chain seq x y z
N MET A 1 19.15 19.49 -46.41
CA MET A 1 17.93 18.91 -45.83
C MET A 1 18.38 17.80 -44.90
N PRO A 2 18.25 17.90 -43.56
CA PRO A 2 18.52 16.75 -42.73
C PRO A 2 17.46 15.67 -42.99
N ALA A 3 17.89 14.42 -42.88
CA ALA A 3 17.12 13.23 -43.24
C ALA A 3 15.75 13.18 -42.54
N SER A 4 14.77 12.65 -43.27
CA SER A 4 13.38 12.42 -42.87
C SER A 4 13.26 11.76 -41.49
N PHE A 5 12.57 12.43 -40.57
CA PHE A 5 12.09 11.84 -39.32
C PHE A 5 11.22 10.60 -39.63
N ASN A 6 11.64 9.44 -39.15
CA ASN A 6 10.89 8.19 -39.29
C ASN A 6 10.22 7.85 -37.96
N PRO A 7 8.93 8.17 -37.76
CA PRO A 7 8.25 7.99 -36.47
C PRO A 7 8.20 6.54 -35.98
N GLY A 8 8.38 5.56 -36.89
CA GLY A 8 8.43 4.13 -36.53
C GLY A 8 9.73 3.67 -35.87
N SER A 9 10.75 4.54 -35.74
CA SER A 9 12.02 4.22 -35.07
C SER A 9 12.14 4.77 -33.66
N PHE A 10 11.08 5.35 -33.10
CA PHE A 10 11.08 5.84 -31.73
C PHE A 10 10.76 4.68 -30.79
N ASP A 11 11.78 4.13 -30.15
CA ASP A 11 11.61 3.19 -29.05
C ASP A 11 11.12 3.99 -27.82
N ILE A 12 9.82 3.92 -27.54
CA ILE A 12 9.17 4.62 -26.42
C ILE A 12 9.38 3.86 -25.10
N GLY A 13 9.99 2.66 -25.14
CA GLY A 13 10.17 1.83 -23.97
C GLY A 13 8.87 1.19 -23.46
N PRO A 14 8.95 0.42 -22.36
CA PRO A 14 7.78 -0.20 -21.75
C PRO A 14 6.85 0.85 -21.11
N PHE A 15 5.57 0.50 -20.97
CA PHE A 15 4.61 1.33 -20.24
C PHE A 15 5.03 1.42 -18.76
N ASP A 16 5.12 2.65 -18.24
CA ASP A 16 5.46 2.89 -16.83
C ASP A 16 4.21 2.79 -15.94
N LEU A 17 4.09 1.70 -15.20
CA LEU A 17 3.02 1.49 -14.22
C LEU A 17 3.28 2.18 -12.87
N GLU A 18 4.49 2.70 -12.64
CA GLU A 18 4.89 3.32 -11.38
C GLU A 18 4.74 4.83 -11.37
N ILE A 19 4.54 5.46 -12.54
CA ILE A 19 4.51 6.92 -12.67
C ILE A 19 3.51 7.56 -11.70
N THR A 20 2.28 7.02 -11.59
CA THR A 20 1.26 7.54 -10.68
C THR A 20 1.67 7.40 -9.21
N LEU A 21 2.37 6.33 -8.83
CA LEU A 21 2.88 6.15 -7.48
C LEU A 21 4.03 7.11 -7.19
N THR A 22 4.89 7.35 -8.17
CA THR A 22 6.03 8.27 -8.06
C THR A 22 5.55 9.71 -7.93
N ASP A 23 4.57 10.12 -8.75
CA ASP A 23 3.94 11.43 -8.64
C ASP A 23 3.28 11.61 -7.26
N ALA A 24 2.51 10.61 -6.81
CA ALA A 24 1.86 10.66 -5.50
C ALA A 24 2.87 10.69 -4.33
N ALA A 25 4.00 10.00 -4.48
CA ALA A 25 5.09 9.95 -3.51
C ALA A 25 5.84 11.29 -3.36
N LEU A 26 5.86 12.12 -4.41
CA LEU A 26 6.56 13.41 -4.44
C LEU A 26 5.64 14.61 -4.25
N ASP A 27 4.33 14.43 -4.38
CA ASP A 27 3.35 15.52 -4.23
C ASP A 27 3.32 16.08 -2.79
N GLU A 28 3.72 17.34 -2.64
CA GLU A 28 3.74 18.05 -1.37
C GLU A 28 2.34 18.24 -0.77
N ALA A 29 1.29 18.26 -1.61
CA ALA A 29 -0.10 18.37 -1.17
C ALA A 29 -0.62 17.08 -0.51
N ASN A 30 0.00 15.93 -0.76
CA ASN A 30 -0.34 14.69 -0.08
C ASN A 30 0.14 14.69 1.38
N ARG A 31 -0.64 14.05 2.26
CA ARG A 31 -0.20 13.81 3.65
C ARG A 31 1.12 13.03 3.65
N PRO A 32 2.01 13.25 4.63
CA PRO A 32 3.26 12.49 4.73
C PRO A 32 3.04 10.96 4.72
N THR A 33 1.99 10.47 5.37
CA THR A 33 1.61 9.05 5.38
C THR A 33 1.24 8.53 3.98
N ARG A 34 0.48 9.30 3.19
CA ARG A 34 0.15 8.96 1.80
C ARG A 34 1.39 8.87 0.92
N ARG A 35 2.33 9.81 1.08
CA ARG A 35 3.62 9.75 0.37
C ARG A 35 4.42 8.51 0.76
N ILE A 36 4.46 8.15 2.05
CA ILE A 36 5.14 6.94 2.53
C ILE A 36 4.50 5.68 1.93
N LEU A 37 3.15 5.58 1.94
CA LEU A 37 2.43 4.46 1.34
C LEU A 37 2.73 4.32 -0.16
N ALA A 38 2.69 5.43 -0.90
CA ALA A 38 3.01 5.41 -2.32
C ALA A 38 4.44 4.91 -2.57
N ASN A 39 5.42 5.37 -1.80
CA ASN A 39 6.81 4.88 -1.88
C ASN A 39 6.91 3.38 -1.55
N ALA A 40 6.19 2.89 -0.54
CA ALA A 40 6.21 1.48 -0.15
C ALA A 40 5.66 0.54 -1.25
N CYS A 41 4.77 1.04 -2.11
CA CYS A 41 4.20 0.25 -3.20
C CYS A 41 5.04 0.23 -4.48
N ILE A 42 6.05 1.10 -4.61
CA ILE A 42 6.89 1.15 -5.81
C ILE A 42 7.65 -0.18 -5.95
N GLY A 43 7.52 -0.81 -7.13
CA GLY A 43 8.16 -2.08 -7.45
C GLY A 43 7.49 -3.33 -6.88
N VAL A 44 6.41 -3.20 -6.11
CA VAL A 44 5.56 -4.34 -5.73
C VAL A 44 4.65 -4.68 -6.92
N ASP A 45 4.44 -5.97 -7.23
CA ASP A 45 3.55 -6.37 -8.32
C ASP A 45 2.17 -5.66 -8.25
N PRO A 46 1.59 -5.18 -9.36
CA PRO A 46 0.33 -4.45 -9.36
C PRO A 46 -0.84 -5.18 -8.67
N PHE A 47 -0.96 -6.50 -8.86
CA PHE A 47 -2.04 -7.28 -8.26
C PHE A 47 -1.76 -7.54 -6.80
N ASP A 48 -0.53 -7.96 -6.46
CA ASP A 48 -0.14 -8.21 -5.08
C ASP A 48 -0.29 -6.94 -4.24
N ALA A 49 0.19 -5.80 -4.74
CA ALA A 49 0.07 -4.51 -4.08
C ALA A 49 -1.40 -4.18 -3.78
N TYR A 50 -2.29 -4.34 -4.77
CA TYR A 50 -3.71 -4.04 -4.61
C TYR A 50 -4.40 -4.98 -3.62
N TYR A 51 -4.28 -6.30 -3.80
CA TYR A 51 -5.02 -7.27 -2.99
C TYR A 51 -4.48 -7.36 -1.55
N ALA A 52 -3.16 -7.25 -1.35
CA ALA A 52 -2.59 -7.23 -0.01
C ALA A 52 -2.97 -5.96 0.75
N SER A 53 -2.99 -4.80 0.08
CA SER A 53 -3.49 -3.55 0.67
C SER A 53 -4.98 -3.62 1.00
N LEU A 54 -5.78 -4.27 0.14
CA LEU A 54 -7.21 -4.44 0.34
C LEU A 54 -7.50 -5.34 1.54
N GLU A 55 -6.80 -6.48 1.65
CA GLU A 55 -6.96 -7.38 2.80
C GLU A 55 -6.63 -6.67 4.11
N LEU A 56 -5.57 -5.85 4.13
CA LEU A 56 -5.20 -5.06 5.30
C LEU A 56 -6.26 -4.00 5.63
N PHE A 57 -6.74 -3.25 4.63
CA PHE A 57 -7.81 -2.26 4.80
C PHE A 57 -9.06 -2.90 5.40
N GLU A 58 -9.55 -4.00 4.83
CA GLU A 58 -10.72 -4.73 5.31
C GLU A 58 -10.53 -5.25 6.73
N ALA A 59 -9.34 -5.76 7.06
CA ALA A 59 -9.03 -6.23 8.40
C ALA A 59 -9.06 -5.08 9.43
N LEU A 60 -8.47 -3.93 9.10
CA LEU A 60 -8.50 -2.75 9.97
C LEU A 60 -9.92 -2.19 10.13
N GLN A 61 -10.69 -2.15 9.05
CA GLN A 61 -12.07 -1.69 9.07
C GLN A 61 -12.92 -2.61 9.94
N ALA A 62 -12.80 -3.92 9.76
CA ALA A 62 -13.53 -4.89 10.59
C ALA A 62 -13.17 -4.79 12.08
N VAL A 63 -11.90 -4.51 12.41
CA VAL A 63 -11.50 -4.26 13.81
C VAL A 63 -12.12 -2.97 14.33
N HIS A 64 -12.16 -1.91 13.50
CA HIS A 64 -12.77 -0.64 13.88
C HIS A 64 -14.29 -0.76 14.09
N GLU A 65 -14.97 -1.52 13.24
CA GLU A 65 -16.42 -1.79 13.32
C GLU A 65 -16.78 -2.90 14.32
N GLU A 66 -15.80 -3.39 15.08
CA GLU A 66 -15.97 -4.39 16.15
C GLU A 66 -16.59 -5.72 15.67
N TYR A 67 -16.26 -6.14 14.45
CA TYR A 67 -16.73 -7.42 13.91
C TYR A 67 -16.10 -8.60 14.66
N ALA A 68 -16.87 -9.69 14.77
CA ALA A 68 -16.39 -10.95 15.32
C ALA A 68 -15.14 -11.45 14.56
N ASP A 69 -14.16 -11.98 15.30
CA ASP A 69 -12.89 -12.52 14.78
C ASP A 69 -12.01 -11.54 13.98
N ALA A 70 -12.37 -10.25 13.90
CA ALA A 70 -11.61 -9.27 13.11
C ALA A 70 -10.18 -9.10 13.61
N LYS A 71 -9.98 -9.09 14.95
CA LYS A 71 -8.65 -9.04 15.55
C LYS A 71 -7.82 -10.29 15.21
N ALA A 72 -8.44 -11.46 15.11
CA ALA A 72 -7.74 -12.67 14.68
C ALA A 72 -7.25 -12.55 13.23
N LYS A 73 -8.06 -11.99 12.32
CA LYS A 73 -7.63 -11.70 10.93
C LYS A 73 -6.45 -10.74 10.90
N LEU A 74 -6.52 -9.62 11.63
CA LEU A 74 -5.43 -8.64 11.68
C LEU A 74 -4.15 -9.23 12.29
N ALA A 75 -4.27 -9.95 13.41
CA ALA A 75 -3.12 -10.63 14.04
C ALA A 75 -2.46 -11.63 13.09
N ARG A 76 -3.26 -12.39 12.34
CA ARG A 76 -2.75 -13.31 11.30
C ARG A 76 -1.93 -12.55 10.26
N ILE A 77 -2.49 -11.51 9.64
CA ILE A 77 -1.81 -10.67 8.63
C ILE A 77 -0.45 -10.18 9.15
N LEU A 78 -0.44 -9.56 10.34
CA LEU A 78 0.78 -8.98 10.90
C LEU A 78 1.80 -10.05 11.34
N SER A 79 1.36 -11.28 11.60
CA SER A 79 2.22 -12.41 11.98
C SER A 79 2.73 -13.25 10.79
N THR A 80 2.33 -12.94 9.55
CA THR A 80 2.71 -13.72 8.35
C THR A 80 4.23 -13.70 8.13
N ARG A 81 4.89 -14.86 8.09
CA ARG A 81 6.36 -14.90 8.08
C ARG A 81 7.01 -14.35 6.81
N CYS A 82 6.39 -14.48 5.65
CA CYS A 82 7.03 -14.21 4.36
C CYS A 82 6.38 -13.05 3.58
N ASP A 83 5.67 -12.15 4.28
CA ASP A 83 5.09 -10.95 3.67
C ASP A 83 5.33 -9.74 4.59
N ASP A 84 6.38 -8.98 4.29
CA ASP A 84 6.69 -7.71 4.96
C ASP A 84 5.94 -6.52 4.35
N PHE A 85 5.28 -6.68 3.21
CA PHE A 85 4.59 -5.59 2.54
C PHE A 85 3.41 -5.09 3.38
N GLN A 86 2.50 -5.99 3.79
CA GLN A 86 1.36 -5.60 4.62
C GLN A 86 1.80 -5.03 5.99
N ARG A 87 2.86 -5.58 6.58
CA ARG A 87 3.47 -5.02 7.81
C ARG A 87 4.03 -3.62 7.57
N CYS A 88 4.74 -3.41 6.46
CA CYS A 88 5.31 -2.12 6.10
C CYS A 88 4.22 -1.06 5.99
N LEU A 89 3.11 -1.36 5.30
CA LEU A 89 1.97 -0.47 5.20
C LEU A 89 1.36 -0.18 6.57
N TYR A 90 1.10 -1.21 7.38
CA TYR A 90 0.52 -1.05 8.72
C TYR A 90 1.40 -0.16 9.61
N TYR A 91 2.69 -0.44 9.71
CA TYR A 91 3.60 0.30 10.59
C TYR A 91 3.91 1.71 10.07
N SER A 92 3.77 1.95 8.77
CA SER A 92 3.83 3.32 8.22
C SER A 92 2.69 4.22 8.70
N LEU A 93 1.56 3.61 9.11
CA LEU A 93 0.35 4.31 9.52
C LEU A 93 0.08 4.24 11.03
N ALA A 94 0.72 3.30 11.73
CA ALA A 94 0.51 3.09 13.16
C ALA A 94 0.71 4.40 13.98
N GLY A 95 -0.19 4.63 14.93
CA GLY A 95 -0.17 5.83 15.78
C GLY A 95 -0.83 7.07 15.17
N ARG A 96 -1.50 6.95 14.02
CA ARG A 96 -2.25 8.03 13.37
C ARG A 96 -3.75 7.98 13.62
N GLY A 97 -4.26 7.06 14.44
CA GLY A 97 -5.70 6.88 14.58
C GLY A 97 -6.32 6.06 13.46
N VAL A 98 -7.18 5.11 13.79
CA VAL A 98 -7.71 4.14 12.81
C VAL A 98 -8.47 4.83 11.67
N VAL A 99 -9.19 5.91 11.94
CA VAL A 99 -9.92 6.67 10.91
C VAL A 99 -8.97 7.24 9.86
N GLN A 100 -7.84 7.84 10.28
CA GLN A 100 -6.84 8.34 9.34
C GLN A 100 -6.15 7.19 8.59
N MET A 101 -5.82 6.10 9.30
CA MET A 101 -5.21 4.91 8.68
C MET A 101 -6.10 4.37 7.56
N LEU A 102 -7.40 4.21 7.80
CA LEU A 102 -8.39 3.77 6.82
C LEU A 102 -8.51 4.76 5.65
N ALA A 103 -8.58 6.06 5.93
CA ALA A 103 -8.67 7.09 4.89
C ALA A 103 -7.40 7.18 4.00
N ASP A 104 -6.23 6.85 4.54
CA ASP A 104 -4.99 6.77 3.74
C ASP A 104 -4.89 5.48 2.93
N LEU A 105 -5.35 4.34 3.48
CA LEU A 105 -5.42 3.08 2.74
C LEU A 105 -6.48 3.11 1.63
N GLU A 106 -7.65 3.69 1.87
CA GLU A 106 -8.69 3.86 0.85
C GLU A 106 -8.18 4.72 -0.32
N TRP A 107 -7.49 5.81 -0.01
CA TRP A 107 -6.81 6.64 -1.01
C TRP A 107 -5.78 5.83 -1.82
N LEU A 108 -4.95 5.02 -1.13
CA LEU A 108 -3.96 4.17 -1.79
C LEU A 108 -4.63 3.14 -2.71
N LEU A 109 -5.71 2.51 -2.25
CA LEU A 109 -6.47 1.52 -3.01
C LEU A 109 -7.03 2.08 -4.32
N HIS A 110 -7.41 3.36 -4.34
CA HIS A 110 -7.83 4.02 -5.57
C HIS A 110 -6.70 4.03 -6.62
N ILE A 111 -5.48 4.40 -6.21
CA ILE A 111 -4.29 4.42 -7.09
C ILE A 111 -3.95 3.00 -7.55
N LEU A 112 -3.88 2.05 -6.60
CA LEU A 112 -3.51 0.67 -6.89
C LEU A 112 -4.55 -0.04 -7.78
N SER A 113 -5.84 0.27 -7.62
CA SER A 113 -6.89 -0.27 -8.50
C SER A 113 -6.69 0.17 -9.95
N GLY A 114 -6.35 1.45 -10.17
CA GLY A 114 -6.01 1.97 -11.50
C GLY A 114 -4.81 1.26 -12.10
N ARG A 115 -3.73 1.14 -11.32
CA ARG A 115 -2.49 0.44 -11.70
C ARG A 115 -2.75 -1.04 -12.06
N ALA A 116 -3.50 -1.77 -11.24
CA ALA A 116 -3.84 -3.17 -11.49
C ALA A 116 -4.71 -3.36 -12.74
N LYS A 117 -5.67 -2.46 -12.99
CA LYS A 117 -6.51 -2.49 -14.21
C LYS A 117 -5.68 -2.30 -15.47
N ILE A 118 -4.81 -1.30 -15.51
CA ILE A 118 -3.93 -1.04 -16.65
C ILE A 118 -2.98 -2.23 -16.88
N SER A 119 -2.38 -2.77 -15.80
CA SER A 119 -1.56 -3.99 -15.88
C SER A 119 -2.34 -5.16 -16.51
N ALA A 120 -3.57 -5.39 -16.06
CA ALA A 120 -4.43 -6.45 -16.60
C ALA A 120 -4.79 -6.24 -18.08
N GLU A 121 -4.96 -5.00 -18.52
CA GLU A 121 -5.21 -4.67 -19.93
C GLU A 121 -3.96 -4.93 -20.78
N LEU A 122 -2.78 -4.47 -20.34
CA LEU A 122 -1.51 -4.72 -21.03
C LEU A 122 -1.23 -6.21 -21.19
N LEU A 123 -1.37 -6.99 -20.13
CA LEU A 123 -1.18 -8.44 -20.16
C LEU A 123 -2.16 -9.14 -21.12
N ARG A 124 -3.42 -8.71 -21.15
CA ARG A 124 -4.43 -9.25 -22.08
C ARG A 124 -4.11 -8.98 -23.55
N HIS A 125 -3.39 -7.91 -23.85
CA HIS A 125 -2.99 -7.54 -25.20
C HIS A 125 -1.59 -8.02 -25.59
N GLY A 126 -0.97 -8.90 -24.79
CA GLY A 126 0.37 -9.43 -25.05
C GLY A 126 1.50 -8.43 -24.81
N GLY A 127 1.21 -7.32 -24.12
CA GLY A 127 2.22 -6.39 -23.64
C GLY A 127 3.05 -7.01 -22.51
N ASN A 128 4.25 -6.48 -22.33
CA ASN A 128 5.09 -6.85 -21.19
C ASN A 128 4.88 -5.83 -20.06
N VAL A 129 4.69 -6.33 -18.84
CA VAL A 129 4.61 -5.51 -17.64
C VAL A 129 5.98 -5.58 -16.97
N GLN A 130 6.73 -4.49 -17.04
CA GLN A 130 7.96 -4.33 -16.29
C GLN A 130 7.60 -3.72 -14.94
N THR A 131 7.59 -4.53 -13.88
CA THR A 131 7.62 -3.99 -12.52
C THR A 131 9.07 -3.75 -12.14
N ALA A 132 9.34 -2.70 -11.36
CA ALA A 132 10.63 -2.61 -10.69
C ALA A 132 10.83 -3.85 -9.80
N ARG A 133 12.08 -4.10 -9.41
CA ARG A 133 12.39 -5.21 -8.51
C ARG A 133 11.73 -4.94 -7.15
N SER A 134 10.79 -5.80 -6.74
CA SER A 134 10.11 -5.69 -5.43
C SER A 134 11.14 -5.52 -4.31
N PRO A 135 10.93 -4.62 -3.34
CA PRO A 135 11.81 -4.56 -2.18
C PRO A 135 11.60 -5.74 -1.21
N TYR A 136 10.49 -6.49 -1.31
CA TYR A 136 10.08 -7.53 -0.37
C TYR A 136 10.37 -8.96 -0.89
N ILE A 137 11.62 -9.28 -1.25
CA ILE A 137 12.00 -10.51 -2.00
C ILE A 137 12.29 -11.73 -1.10
N GLY A 138 12.19 -11.59 0.23
CA GLY A 138 12.62 -12.63 1.17
C GLY A 138 11.59 -13.75 1.39
N ASP A 139 12.05 -15.00 1.36
CA ASP A 139 11.30 -16.15 1.91
C ASP A 139 11.22 -16.09 3.45
N GLU A 140 12.12 -15.32 4.05
CA GLU A 140 12.19 -15.03 5.48
C GLU A 140 11.81 -13.57 5.74
N PRO A 141 11.24 -13.26 6.92
CA PRO A 141 10.91 -11.89 7.27
C PRO A 141 12.17 -11.05 7.47
N ASP A 142 12.14 -9.82 6.99
CA ASP A 142 13.22 -8.84 7.12
C ASP A 142 13.46 -8.40 8.58
N GLY A 143 12.43 -8.55 9.45
CA GLY A 143 12.46 -8.04 10.81
C GLY A 143 11.53 -8.79 11.79
N PRO A 144 11.32 -8.20 12.99
CA PRO A 144 10.47 -8.79 14.01
C PRO A 144 9.04 -9.02 13.52
N ILE A 145 8.48 -10.17 13.89
CA ILE A 145 7.11 -10.56 13.55
C ILE A 145 6.21 -10.28 14.75
N ALA A 146 5.03 -9.71 14.51
CA ALA A 146 4.04 -9.52 15.56
C ALA A 146 3.57 -10.88 16.12
N ALA A 147 3.28 -10.92 17.43
CA ALA A 147 2.68 -12.11 18.02
C ALA A 147 1.31 -12.39 17.39
N ALA A 148 1.03 -13.65 17.07
CA ALA A 148 -0.27 -14.11 16.56
C ALA A 148 -1.32 -14.20 17.69
N ASN A 149 -1.48 -13.13 18.47
CA ASN A 149 -2.42 -13.05 19.58
C ASN A 149 -3.71 -12.37 19.10
N PRO A 150 -4.88 -13.04 19.05
CA PRO A 150 -6.14 -12.40 18.66
C PRO A 150 -6.70 -11.47 19.74
N ASP A 151 -6.26 -11.60 20.99
CA ASP A 151 -6.78 -10.84 22.15
C ASP A 151 -5.96 -9.58 22.45
N PHE A 152 -5.26 -9.02 21.45
CA PHE A 152 -4.46 -7.82 21.65
C PHE A 152 -5.33 -6.61 22.03
N GLU A 153 -4.77 -5.73 22.86
CA GLU A 153 -5.40 -4.48 23.25
C GLU A 153 -5.15 -3.38 22.22
N LEU A 154 -6.17 -2.58 21.96
CA LEU A 154 -6.05 -1.38 21.13
C LEU A 154 -5.55 -0.24 22.01
N GLY A 155 -4.40 0.34 21.65
CA GLY A 155 -3.84 1.47 22.39
C GLY A 155 -4.63 2.76 22.19
N ALA A 156 -4.42 3.74 23.06
CA ALA A 156 -5.12 5.04 23.01
C ALA A 156 -5.02 5.73 21.64
N SER A 157 -3.88 5.60 20.96
CA SER A 157 -3.65 6.18 19.64
C SER A 157 -4.54 5.62 18.54
N TRP A 158 -5.15 4.44 18.74
CA TRP A 158 -6.15 3.87 17.82
C TRP A 158 -7.40 4.75 17.72
N PHE A 159 -7.81 5.31 18.87
CA PHE A 159 -9.03 6.09 19.02
C PHE A 159 -8.82 7.60 18.88
N LEU A 160 -7.57 8.04 18.69
CA LEU A 160 -7.26 9.43 18.41
C LEU A 160 -7.72 9.77 17.00
N ASP A 161 -8.37 10.91 16.84
CA ASP A 161 -8.44 11.60 15.55
C ASP A 161 -7.39 12.73 15.55
N PRO A 162 -6.32 12.63 14.74
CA PRO A 162 -5.29 13.67 14.67
C PRO A 162 -5.82 15.02 14.21
N GLU A 163 -6.89 15.05 13.41
CA GLU A 163 -7.50 16.28 12.93
C GLU A 163 -8.41 16.92 14.01
N SER A 164 -8.87 16.13 14.97
CA SER A 164 -9.67 16.59 16.11
C SER A 164 -8.87 17.29 17.22
N GLY A 165 -7.52 17.32 17.14
CA GLY A 165 -6.69 18.12 18.05
C GLY A 165 -6.82 17.74 19.54
N GLY A 166 -7.04 16.46 19.84
CA GLY A 166 -7.27 15.99 21.21
C GLY A 166 -6.14 16.40 22.17
N LYS A 167 -6.47 17.10 23.25
CA LYS A 167 -5.54 17.34 24.36
C LYS A 167 -5.22 16.00 25.00
N LEU A 168 -3.93 15.64 25.04
CA LEU A 168 -3.44 14.63 25.96
C LEU A 168 -3.77 15.15 27.37
N SER A 169 -4.64 14.45 28.09
CA SER A 169 -4.80 14.68 29.52
C SER A 169 -3.53 14.22 30.23
N ASP A 170 -2.94 15.11 31.03
CA ASP A 170 -1.74 14.88 31.85
C ASP A 170 -1.86 13.64 32.76
#